data_AF-A0A117V0Q1-F1
#
_entry.id   AF-A0A117V0Q1-F1
#
_cell.length_a   1.000
_cell.length_b   1.000
_cell.length_c   1.000
_cell.angle_alpha   90.00
_cell.angle_beta   90.00
_cell.angle_gamma   90.00
#
_symmetry.space_group_name_H-M   'P 1'
#
loop_
_entity.id
_entity.type
_entity.pdbx_description
1 polymer ?
#
loop_
_entity_poly.entity_id
_entity_poly.type
_entity_poly.pdbx_seq_one_letter_code
_entity_poly.pdbx_strand_id
1 'polypeptide(L)'
;MLLRRLVRPLLLVLPLLALIGGARPALADPGDIAAASRGVVRVVLVRSGFLGTSMLGHGSGFAVAPDMIVTNAHVVQDAHGDGNVVIGVIPSQGSASYPAHIVAYSPANDLALLQLGNHAALQPLTLFPGAVSDGMQIAAVGYPGNVDAAQGLNAGDLVTPQDTVKTYGQVSSGRSSRQFDTILHTAQLGAGNSGGPLLDTCGRVLGVNSFGTVSDNGTDSSFFFAISMRELQPFLKSAGVIPHLASLPCTSIADLDRADSQRSADDQARVAAEALARTAAREHAFDKARHDAELDVLSERDNGLALAALLLVAAIGAATFAFLQRQRGQVRGTRIGVGLLIVLVLGAGFAWILRPSLSAIDDRAKDRMAEVDASGTPAPDGDGSTAAAAAPQKLICVLDPQRSRVTVSDITDVPLQWSAGGCVNGKTQYGLAQDGWSRVLVPNGEDTIAVTHFDPAAHSYTVERFLMGIDDMNRARAERSKIAFPPCGASEDLARQLGSAQAAIKTLLPAEPNERMRYTCQPAR
;
A
#
# COMPACT_ATOMS: atom_id res chain seq x y z
N MET A 1 57.37 6.89 -7.73
CA MET A 1 56.61 5.63 -7.89
C MET A 1 56.16 4.97 -6.56
N LEU A 2 56.06 5.71 -5.45
CA LEU A 2 55.65 5.15 -4.14
C LEU A 2 54.33 5.68 -3.57
N LEU A 3 53.71 6.70 -4.17
CA LEU A 3 52.51 7.35 -3.60
C LEU A 3 51.16 6.80 -4.12
N ARG A 4 51.17 5.83 -5.04
CA ARG A 4 49.94 5.32 -5.70
C ARG A 4 49.41 3.99 -5.15
N ARG A 5 50.07 3.38 -4.15
CA ARG A 5 49.70 2.04 -3.64
C ARG A 5 48.89 2.02 -2.33
N LEU A 6 48.67 3.17 -1.69
CA LEU A 6 47.97 3.23 -0.39
C LEU A 6 46.52 3.75 -0.46
N VAL A 7 46.05 4.23 -1.61
CA VAL A 7 44.71 4.83 -1.75
C VAL A 7 43.64 3.81 -2.19
N ARG A 8 44.06 2.61 -2.63
CA ARG A 8 43.14 1.58 -3.14
C ARG A 8 42.39 0.72 -2.09
N PRO A 9 42.87 0.48 -0.86
CA PRO A 9 42.09 -0.31 0.10
C PRO A 9 41.10 0.52 0.92
N LEU A 10 41.23 1.86 0.96
CA LEU A 10 40.34 2.71 1.77
C LEU A 10 38.99 3.01 1.07
N LEU A 11 38.94 2.91 -0.26
CA LEU A 11 37.71 3.11 -1.06
C LEU A 11 36.79 1.88 -1.14
N LEU A 12 37.23 0.73 -0.63
CA LEU A 12 36.44 -0.51 -0.60
C LEU A 12 35.76 -0.79 0.74
N VAL A 13 36.07 -0.03 1.80
CA VAL A 13 35.47 -0.22 3.14
C VAL A 13 34.29 0.74 3.40
N LEU A 14 34.23 1.89 2.69
CA LEU A 14 33.13 2.84 2.84
C LEU A 14 31.75 2.38 2.31
N PRO A 15 31.59 1.50 1.29
CA PRO A 15 30.25 1.05 0.90
C PRO A 15 29.71 -0.08 1.80
N LEU A 16 30.55 -0.70 2.65
CA LEU A 16 30.12 -1.80 3.53
C LEU A 16 29.52 -1.31 4.86
N LEU A 17 29.87 -0.10 5.33
CA LEU A 17 29.29 0.48 6.55
C LEU A 17 27.90 1.09 6.35
N ALA A 18 27.47 1.35 5.10
CA ALA A 18 26.15 1.91 4.81
C ALA A 18 25.02 0.86 4.78
N LEU A 19 25.35 -0.43 4.83
CA LEU A 19 24.39 -1.55 4.86
C LEU A 19 23.95 -1.95 6.28
N ILE A 20 24.46 -1.28 7.32
CA ILE A 20 24.06 -1.50 8.73
C ILE A 20 23.21 -0.32 9.22
N GLY A 21 22.31 0.18 8.37
CA GLY A 21 21.16 0.95 8.81
C GLY A 21 20.28 0.02 9.63
N GLY A 22 20.52 -0.03 10.94
CA GLY A 22 19.86 -0.95 11.86
C GLY A 22 18.36 -0.95 11.63
N ALA A 23 17.80 -2.14 11.39
CA ALA A 23 16.38 -2.38 11.49
C ALA A 23 15.95 -1.91 12.88
N ARG A 24 15.34 -0.72 12.95
CA ARG A 24 14.62 -0.33 14.15
C ARG A 24 13.53 -1.39 14.31
N PRO A 25 13.45 -2.10 15.45
CA PRO A 25 12.32 -2.98 15.67
C PRO A 25 11.06 -2.13 15.47
N ALA A 26 10.07 -2.70 14.78
CA ALA A 26 8.76 -2.10 14.62
C ALA A 26 8.16 -1.92 16.02
N LEU A 27 8.43 -0.76 16.63
CA LEU A 27 7.71 -0.28 17.79
C LEU A 27 6.25 -0.14 17.37
N ALA A 28 5.33 -0.45 18.28
CA ALA A 28 3.91 -0.14 18.08
C ALA A 28 3.79 1.31 17.60
N ASP A 29 3.01 1.55 16.56
CA ASP A 29 2.78 2.90 16.07
C ASP A 29 2.08 3.69 17.19
N PRO A 30 2.77 4.64 17.87
CA PRO A 30 2.20 5.31 19.03
C PRO A 30 0.90 6.05 18.67
N GLY A 31 0.73 6.40 17.39
CA GLY A 31 -0.46 7.09 16.88
C GLY A 31 -1.73 6.25 16.97
N ASP A 32 -1.67 4.95 16.69
CA ASP A 32 -2.86 4.08 16.70
C ASP A 32 -3.32 3.76 18.12
N ILE A 33 -2.38 3.47 19.02
CA ILE A 33 -2.70 3.25 20.43
C ILE A 33 -3.25 4.54 21.05
N ALA A 34 -2.65 5.70 20.73
CA ALA A 34 -3.18 6.99 21.17
C ALA A 34 -4.60 7.23 20.62
N ALA A 35 -4.85 6.88 19.37
CA ALA A 35 -6.18 6.98 18.78
C ALA A 35 -7.22 6.08 19.45
N ALA A 36 -6.89 4.80 19.62
CA ALA A 36 -7.75 3.84 20.31
C ALA A 36 -7.99 4.24 21.78
N SER A 37 -7.01 4.85 22.45
CA SER A 37 -7.14 5.29 23.84
C SER A 37 -8.24 6.33 24.07
N ARG A 38 -8.68 7.04 23.01
CA ARG A 38 -9.78 8.01 23.10
C ARG A 38 -11.17 7.39 23.29
N GLY A 39 -11.34 6.13 22.90
CA GLY A 39 -12.56 5.38 23.18
C GLY A 39 -12.49 4.57 24.48
N VAL A 40 -11.41 4.71 25.25
CA VAL A 40 -11.26 4.13 26.59
C VAL A 40 -11.77 5.13 27.62
N VAL A 41 -12.48 4.61 28.62
CA VAL A 41 -13.17 5.41 29.62
C VAL A 41 -12.85 4.92 31.02
N ARG A 42 -12.89 5.83 32.00
CA ARG A 42 -12.90 5.48 33.42
C ARG A 42 -14.35 5.23 33.82
N VAL A 43 -14.58 4.11 34.51
CA VAL A 43 -15.87 3.77 35.11
C VAL A 43 -15.75 4.01 36.61
N VAL A 44 -16.63 4.84 37.17
CA VAL A 44 -16.66 5.12 38.62
C VAL A 44 -18.00 4.74 39.20
N LEU A 45 -17.98 4.20 40.41
CA LEU A 45 -19.17 3.95 41.21
C LEU A 45 -19.25 5.01 42.31
N VAL A 46 -20.34 5.77 42.30
CA VAL A 46 -20.58 6.82 43.30
C VAL A 46 -21.84 6.50 44.07
N ARG A 47 -21.75 6.44 45.39
CA ARG A 47 -22.91 6.32 46.28
C ARG A 47 -23.23 7.68 46.89
N SER A 48 -24.49 8.07 46.81
CA SER A 48 -25.00 9.25 47.49
C SER A 48 -25.55 8.83 48.85
N GLY A 49 -24.94 9.29 49.94
CA GLY A 49 -25.36 8.99 51.31
C GLY A 49 -25.72 10.25 52.09
N PHE A 50 -26.21 10.07 53.32
CA PHE A 50 -26.59 11.17 54.22
C PHE A 50 -25.44 12.16 54.53
N LEU A 51 -24.19 11.69 54.50
CA LEU A 51 -22.98 12.48 54.78
C LEU A 51 -22.32 13.06 53.51
N GLY A 52 -22.92 12.88 52.33
CA GLY A 52 -22.38 13.33 51.04
C GLY A 52 -22.16 12.19 50.03
N THR A 53 -21.53 12.51 48.91
CA THR A 53 -21.18 11.55 47.85
C THR A 53 -19.83 10.90 48.14
N SER A 54 -19.78 9.57 48.16
CA SER A 54 -18.54 8.79 48.30
C SER A 54 -18.29 7.93 47.08
N MET A 55 -17.05 7.91 46.59
CA MET A 55 -16.62 6.96 45.57
C MET A 55 -16.46 5.57 46.20
N LEU A 56 -17.18 4.58 45.66
CA LEU A 56 -17.11 3.18 46.11
C LEU A 56 -15.99 2.41 45.43
N GLY A 57 -15.79 2.68 44.14
CA GLY A 57 -14.84 1.96 43.32
C GLY A 57 -14.66 2.63 41.97
N HIS A 58 -13.60 2.24 41.28
CA HIS A 58 -13.36 2.65 39.90
C HIS A 58 -12.70 1.51 39.12
N GLY A 59 -12.87 1.55 37.82
CA GLY A 59 -12.24 0.66 36.85
C GLY A 59 -12.14 1.36 35.51
N SER A 60 -11.87 0.58 34.48
CA SER A 60 -11.81 1.03 33.10
C SER A 60 -12.91 0.39 32.27
N GLY A 61 -13.18 0.96 31.11
CA GLY A 61 -14.08 0.43 30.09
C GLY A 61 -13.66 0.95 28.72
N PHE A 62 -14.32 0.47 27.67
CA PHE A 62 -14.14 1.03 26.33
C PHE A 62 -15.40 0.94 25.50
N ALA A 63 -15.56 1.87 24.57
CA ALA A 63 -16.70 1.95 23.68
C ALA A 63 -16.64 0.85 22.60
N VAL A 64 -17.73 0.10 22.47
CA VAL A 64 -17.94 -0.92 21.41
C VAL A 64 -19.03 -0.51 20.40
N ALA A 65 -19.85 0.47 20.78
CA ALA A 65 -20.72 1.26 19.93
C ALA A 65 -20.78 2.68 20.51
N PRO A 66 -21.33 3.69 19.80
CA PRO A 66 -21.27 5.08 20.25
C PRO A 66 -21.76 5.32 21.68
N ASP A 67 -22.81 4.62 22.10
CA ASP A 67 -23.43 4.73 23.42
C ASP A 67 -23.21 3.49 24.31
N MET A 68 -22.39 2.53 23.88
CA MET A 68 -22.24 1.23 24.54
C MET A 68 -20.80 0.97 24.99
N ILE A 69 -20.62 0.72 26.28
CA ILE A 69 -19.30 0.53 26.92
C ILE A 69 -19.19 -0.88 27.48
N VAL A 70 -18.11 -1.59 27.15
CA VAL A 70 -17.73 -2.84 27.81
C VAL A 70 -16.86 -2.53 29.02
N THR A 71 -17.11 -3.23 30.12
CA THR A 71 -16.26 -3.26 31.32
C THR A 71 -16.35 -4.65 31.98
N ASN A 72 -15.68 -4.85 33.11
CA ASN A 72 -15.81 -6.08 33.87
C ASN A 72 -17.06 -6.10 34.76
N ALA A 73 -17.60 -7.31 35.01
CA ALA A 73 -18.76 -7.48 35.88
C ALA A 73 -18.45 -7.08 37.33
N HIS A 74 -17.24 -7.38 37.82
CA HIS A 74 -16.84 -7.01 39.18
C HIS A 74 -16.68 -5.49 39.36
N VAL A 75 -16.36 -4.74 38.29
CA VAL A 75 -16.22 -3.26 38.36
C VAL A 75 -17.56 -2.58 38.67
N VAL A 76 -18.67 -3.17 38.22
CA VAL A 76 -20.03 -2.61 38.38
C VAL A 76 -20.92 -3.42 39.31
N GLN A 77 -20.36 -4.42 40.00
CA GLN A 77 -21.11 -5.34 40.84
C GLN A 77 -21.88 -4.63 41.96
N ASP A 78 -21.27 -3.64 42.62
CA ASP A 78 -21.90 -2.89 43.71
C ASP A 78 -23.05 -1.99 43.24
N ALA A 79 -23.11 -1.66 41.95
CA ALA A 79 -24.23 -0.94 41.33
C ALA A 79 -25.32 -1.88 40.82
N HIS A 80 -25.03 -3.18 40.67
CA HIS A 80 -25.98 -4.14 40.16
C HIS A 80 -27.01 -4.50 41.23
N GLY A 81 -28.19 -3.86 41.17
CA GLY A 81 -29.32 -4.09 42.08
C GLY A 81 -29.39 -3.13 43.27
N ASP A 82 -28.46 -2.18 43.41
CA ASP A 82 -28.54 -1.09 44.40
C ASP A 82 -28.86 0.25 43.71
N GLY A 83 -30.09 0.74 43.91
CA GLY A 83 -30.54 2.01 43.34
C GLY A 83 -29.87 3.26 43.92
N ASN A 84 -29.04 3.12 44.97
CA ASN A 84 -28.31 4.24 45.58
C ASN A 84 -26.90 4.43 45.01
N VAL A 85 -26.47 3.57 44.10
CA VAL A 85 -25.16 3.62 43.44
C VAL A 85 -25.34 4.04 41.99
N VAL A 86 -24.67 5.11 41.61
CA VAL A 86 -24.67 5.65 40.24
C VAL A 86 -23.38 5.25 39.55
N ILE A 87 -23.50 4.79 38.30
CA ILE A 87 -22.35 4.52 37.43
C ILE A 87 -22.05 5.78 36.63
N GLY A 88 -20.85 6.33 36.82
CA GLY A 88 -20.31 7.41 36.00
C GLY A 88 -19.31 6.86 34.99
N VAL A 89 -19.43 7.30 33.74
CA VAL A 89 -18.46 7.05 32.68
C VAL A 89 -17.76 8.35 32.33
N ILE A 90 -16.43 8.35 32.44
CA ILE A 90 -15.59 9.52 32.21
C ILE A 90 -14.68 9.22 31.01
N PRO A 91 -14.87 9.88 29.86
CA PRO A 91 -14.01 9.72 28.71
C PRO A 91 -12.60 10.27 28.96
N SER A 92 -11.65 9.88 28.11
CA SER A 92 -10.27 10.39 28.19
C SER A 92 -10.13 11.85 27.77
N GLN A 93 -11.13 12.41 27.09
CA GLN A 93 -11.09 13.77 26.54
C GLN A 93 -12.46 14.45 26.61
N GLY A 94 -12.47 15.76 26.46
CA GLY A 94 -13.67 16.59 26.60
C GLY A 94 -13.86 17.07 28.05
N SER A 95 -15.10 17.39 28.40
CA SER A 95 -15.42 18.01 29.70
C SER A 95 -16.60 17.38 30.43
N ALA A 96 -17.19 16.32 29.86
CA ALA A 96 -18.41 15.71 30.37
C ALA A 96 -18.15 14.34 31.00
N SER A 97 -18.79 14.08 32.14
CA SER A 97 -19.03 12.73 32.64
C SER A 97 -20.47 12.32 32.30
N TYR A 98 -20.64 11.04 31.99
CA TYR A 98 -21.92 10.51 31.52
C TYR A 98 -22.48 9.51 32.53
N PRO A 99 -23.74 9.66 32.97
CA PRO A 99 -24.40 8.59 33.71
C PRO A 99 -24.58 7.38 32.79
N ALA A 100 -24.43 6.17 33.34
CA ALA A 100 -24.63 4.94 32.60
C ALA A 100 -25.48 3.95 33.41
N HIS A 101 -26.07 2.98 32.71
CA HIS A 101 -26.81 1.88 33.33
C HIS A 101 -26.40 0.55 32.70
N ILE A 102 -26.56 -0.53 33.46
CA ILE A 102 -26.19 -1.87 33.03
C ILE A 102 -27.26 -2.43 32.09
N VAL A 103 -26.87 -2.80 30.87
CA VAL A 103 -27.74 -3.42 29.85
C VAL A 103 -27.55 -4.93 29.79
N ALA A 104 -26.32 -5.40 29.97
CA ALA A 104 -26.00 -6.82 30.07
C ALA A 104 -24.98 -7.06 31.18
N TYR A 105 -25.12 -8.17 31.89
CA TYR A 105 -24.29 -8.52 33.04
C TYR A 105 -24.02 -10.03 33.04
N SER A 106 -22.74 -10.42 32.96
CA SER A 106 -22.30 -11.80 32.94
C SER A 106 -21.16 -12.00 33.95
N PRO A 107 -21.48 -12.36 35.20
CA PRO A 107 -20.46 -12.62 36.22
C PRO A 107 -19.65 -13.89 35.92
N ALA A 108 -20.21 -14.84 35.16
CA ALA A 108 -19.52 -16.08 34.80
C ALA A 108 -18.25 -15.84 33.97
N ASN A 109 -18.29 -14.83 33.08
CA ASN A 109 -17.19 -14.46 32.21
C ASN A 109 -16.58 -13.10 32.59
N ASP A 110 -16.98 -12.55 33.74
CA ASP A 110 -16.58 -11.22 34.24
C ASP A 110 -16.77 -10.07 33.23
N LEU A 111 -17.91 -10.04 32.52
CA LEU A 111 -18.24 -9.00 31.54
C LEU A 111 -19.52 -8.25 31.91
N ALA A 112 -19.54 -6.94 31.69
CA ALA A 112 -20.71 -6.10 31.75
C ALA A 112 -20.75 -5.14 30.55
N LEU A 113 -21.97 -4.84 30.10
CA LEU A 113 -22.24 -3.83 29.07
C LEU A 113 -23.04 -2.69 29.70
N LEU A 114 -22.52 -1.49 29.56
CA LEU A 114 -23.15 -0.26 30.02
C LEU A 114 -23.67 0.53 28.83
N GLN A 115 -24.81 1.19 28.99
CA GLN A 115 -25.31 2.17 28.04
C GLN A 115 -25.27 3.56 28.63
N LEU A 116 -24.70 4.50 27.87
CA LEU A 116 -24.61 5.91 28.23
C LEU A 116 -25.99 6.58 28.16
N GLY A 117 -26.28 7.45 29.13
CA GLY A 117 -27.44 8.34 29.08
C GLY A 117 -27.24 9.55 28.18
N ASN A 118 -28.32 10.29 27.92
CA ASN A 118 -28.31 11.65 27.36
C ASN A 118 -27.67 11.82 25.96
N HIS A 119 -27.94 10.92 25.01
CA HIS A 119 -27.41 10.99 23.63
C HIS A 119 -25.88 11.15 23.54
N ALA A 120 -25.15 10.75 24.57
CA ALA A 120 -23.70 10.76 24.56
C ALA A 120 -23.19 9.74 23.54
N ALA A 121 -22.18 10.14 22.76
CA ALA A 121 -21.55 9.30 21.76
C ALA A 121 -20.03 9.37 21.93
N LEU A 122 -19.38 8.20 21.97
CA LEU A 122 -17.94 8.03 21.97
C LEU A 122 -17.51 7.33 20.69
N GLN A 123 -16.23 7.48 20.33
CA GLN A 123 -15.66 6.74 19.22
C GLN A 123 -15.51 5.26 19.62
N PRO A 124 -16.19 4.31 18.96
CA PRO A 124 -16.03 2.90 19.25
C PRO A 124 -14.64 2.40 18.84
N LEU A 125 -14.11 1.45 19.59
CA LEU A 125 -12.90 0.73 19.20
C LEU A 125 -13.23 -0.40 18.24
N THR A 126 -12.30 -0.68 17.32
CA THR A 126 -12.36 -1.85 16.46
C THR A 126 -11.91 -3.09 17.21
N LEU A 127 -12.64 -4.19 17.06
CA LEU A 127 -12.31 -5.48 17.64
C LEU A 127 -11.55 -6.32 16.60
N PHE A 128 -10.55 -7.07 17.05
CA PHE A 128 -9.82 -8.00 16.20
C PHE A 128 -10.45 -9.41 16.32
N PRO A 129 -11.07 -9.94 15.25
CA PRO A 129 -11.70 -11.25 15.33
C PRO A 129 -10.74 -12.43 15.12
N GLY A 130 -9.48 -12.15 14.77
CA GLY A 130 -8.49 -13.17 14.44
C GLY A 130 -7.88 -13.87 15.66
N ALA A 131 -7.01 -14.83 15.40
CA ALA A 131 -6.26 -15.53 16.44
C ALA A 131 -5.14 -14.64 17.00
N VAL A 132 -4.99 -14.65 18.31
CA VAL A 132 -3.88 -13.99 19.02
C VAL A 132 -2.69 -14.94 19.07
N SER A 133 -1.54 -14.49 18.58
CA SER A 133 -0.31 -15.28 18.50
C SER A 133 0.65 -14.96 19.63
N ASP A 134 1.43 -15.96 20.04
CA ASP A 134 2.51 -15.79 21.02
C ASP A 134 3.55 -14.78 20.55
N GLY A 135 4.05 -13.94 21.47
CA GLY A 135 5.01 -12.87 21.16
C GLY A 135 4.40 -11.64 20.48
N MET A 136 3.09 -11.64 20.20
CA MET A 136 2.41 -10.44 19.68
C MET A 136 2.58 -9.28 20.67
N GLN A 137 3.05 -8.14 20.16
CA GLN A 137 3.17 -6.89 20.93
C GLN A 137 1.77 -6.37 21.26
N ILE A 138 1.57 -6.01 22.51
CA ILE A 138 0.29 -5.53 23.01
C ILE A 138 0.46 -4.28 23.87
N ALA A 139 -0.63 -3.53 24.01
CA ALA A 139 -0.75 -2.41 24.94
C ALA A 139 -2.02 -2.59 25.78
N ALA A 140 -1.89 -2.61 27.10
CA ALA A 140 -3.02 -2.48 28.00
C ALA A 140 -3.27 -0.99 28.25
N VAL A 141 -4.53 -0.57 28.10
CA VAL A 141 -4.94 0.83 28.27
C VAL A 141 -6.01 0.93 29.35
N GLY A 142 -5.85 1.88 30.27
CA GLY A 142 -6.81 2.08 31.36
C GLY A 142 -6.43 3.19 32.32
N TYR A 143 -7.05 3.14 33.50
CA TYR A 143 -6.96 4.14 34.56
C TYR A 143 -6.50 3.51 35.89
N PRO A 144 -5.20 3.21 36.02
CA PRO A 144 -4.66 2.59 37.23
C PRO A 144 -4.64 3.57 38.41
N GLY A 145 -5.30 3.19 39.51
CA GLY A 145 -5.39 4.01 40.72
C GLY A 145 -4.04 4.27 41.41
N ASN A 146 -3.03 3.42 41.20
CA ASN A 146 -1.68 3.68 41.72
C ASN A 146 -0.97 4.83 40.98
N VAL A 147 -1.29 5.05 39.70
CA VAL A 147 -0.79 6.23 38.96
C VAL A 147 -1.54 7.47 39.41
N ASP A 148 -2.87 7.38 39.54
CA ASP A 148 -3.69 8.48 40.06
C ASP A 148 -3.20 8.95 41.45
N ALA A 149 -2.91 8.00 42.35
CA ALA A 149 -2.37 8.28 43.67
C ALA A 149 -0.97 8.90 43.63
N ALA A 150 -0.09 8.41 42.74
CA ALA A 150 1.25 8.97 42.55
C ALA A 150 1.22 10.39 41.98
N GLN A 151 0.18 10.73 41.20
CA GLN A 151 -0.08 12.07 40.69
C GLN A 151 -0.80 12.98 41.71
N GLY A 152 -1.22 12.43 42.85
CA GLY A 152 -1.92 13.18 43.90
C GLY A 152 -3.37 13.53 43.57
N LEU A 153 -4.01 12.78 42.66
CA LEU A 153 -5.40 13.00 42.29
C LEU A 153 -6.35 12.68 43.46
N ASN A 154 -7.30 13.57 43.70
CA ASN A 154 -8.37 13.37 44.68
C ASN A 154 -9.65 12.80 44.01
N ALA A 155 -10.65 12.43 44.82
CA ALA A 155 -11.89 11.84 44.31
C ALA A 155 -12.66 12.73 43.31
N GLY A 156 -12.52 14.05 43.42
CA GLY A 156 -13.08 15.01 42.47
C GLY A 156 -12.34 15.01 41.13
N ASP A 157 -11.02 14.79 41.13
CA ASP A 157 -10.24 14.70 39.88
C ASP A 157 -10.58 13.42 39.10
N LEU A 158 -10.92 12.33 39.80
CA LEU A 158 -11.27 11.04 39.18
C LEU A 158 -12.60 11.07 38.40
N VAL A 159 -13.46 12.06 38.65
CA VAL A 159 -14.70 12.28 37.88
C VAL A 159 -14.54 13.29 36.75
N THR A 160 -13.30 13.73 36.49
CA THR A 160 -12.94 14.58 35.35
C THR A 160 -12.13 13.79 34.32
N PRO A 161 -12.21 14.15 33.02
CA PRO A 161 -11.40 13.53 31.98
C PRO A 161 -9.90 13.60 32.31
N GLN A 162 -9.24 12.45 32.17
CA GLN A 162 -7.81 12.28 32.37
C GLN A 162 -7.23 11.43 31.23
N ASP A 163 -5.94 11.62 30.95
CA ASP A 163 -5.23 10.77 30.01
C ASP A 163 -5.18 9.33 30.51
N THR A 164 -5.42 8.38 29.61
CA THR A 164 -5.25 6.96 29.91
C THR A 164 -3.77 6.62 30.09
N VAL A 165 -3.48 5.68 30.98
CA VAL A 165 -2.16 5.05 31.07
C VAL A 165 -2.07 3.90 30.07
N LYS A 166 -0.93 3.81 29.37
CA LYS A 166 -0.62 2.73 28.43
C LYS A 166 0.56 1.92 28.96
N THR A 167 0.37 0.62 29.16
CA THR A 167 1.46 -0.30 29.52
C THR A 167 1.67 -1.31 28.40
N TYR A 168 2.92 -1.45 27.96
CA TYR A 168 3.29 -2.32 26.84
C TYR A 168 3.80 -3.67 27.33
N GLY A 169 3.59 -4.70 26.53
CA GLY A 169 4.05 -6.05 26.81
C GLY A 169 3.84 -6.96 25.62
N GLN A 170 3.89 -8.27 25.86
CA GLN A 170 3.72 -9.28 24.82
C GLN A 170 2.79 -10.40 25.30
N VAL A 171 2.09 -11.00 24.35
CA VAL A 171 1.32 -12.22 24.58
C VAL A 171 2.27 -13.36 24.94
N SER A 172 1.99 -14.03 26.06
CA SER A 172 2.89 -15.00 26.71
C SER A 172 2.31 -16.43 26.78
N SER A 173 1.61 -16.85 25.73
CA SER A 173 0.98 -18.16 25.49
C SER A 173 -0.48 -18.35 25.93
N GLY A 174 -1.26 -18.97 25.04
CA GLY A 174 -2.70 -19.25 25.09
C GLY A 174 -3.16 -20.29 26.11
N ARG A 175 -2.78 -20.12 27.39
CA ARG A 175 -3.42 -20.83 28.51
C ARG A 175 -4.66 -20.06 28.96
N SER A 176 -5.83 -20.61 28.67
CA SER A 176 -7.10 -20.17 29.26
C SER A 176 -7.07 -20.37 30.78
N SER A 177 -7.60 -19.41 31.54
CA SER A 177 -8.05 -19.65 32.91
C SER A 177 -9.08 -20.79 32.92
N ARG A 178 -9.18 -21.54 34.03
CA ARG A 178 -10.13 -22.66 34.15
C ARG A 178 -11.60 -22.20 34.21
N GLN A 179 -11.87 -20.91 34.41
CA GLN A 179 -13.22 -20.37 34.58
C GLN A 179 -13.82 -19.81 33.28
N PHE A 180 -13.02 -19.13 32.46
CA PHE A 180 -13.40 -18.57 31.16
C PHE A 180 -12.13 -18.32 30.32
N ASP A 181 -12.31 -18.10 29.01
CA ASP A 181 -11.19 -17.96 28.07
C ASP A 181 -10.44 -16.64 28.21
N THR A 182 -9.11 -16.73 28.38
CA THR A 182 -8.23 -15.58 28.64
C THR A 182 -6.97 -15.58 27.77
N ILE A 183 -6.44 -14.38 27.56
CA ILE A 183 -5.14 -14.12 26.96
C ILE A 183 -4.15 -13.79 28.08
N LEU A 184 -3.07 -14.56 28.16
CA LEU A 184 -1.95 -14.32 29.08
C LEU A 184 -0.96 -13.33 28.44
N HIS A 185 -0.58 -12.28 29.18
CA HIS A 185 0.37 -11.27 28.70
C HIS A 185 1.25 -10.71 29.81
N THR A 186 2.25 -9.92 29.41
CA THR A 186 3.24 -9.28 30.30
C THR A 186 3.05 -7.78 30.47
N ALA A 187 2.11 -7.14 29.77
CA ALA A 187 1.79 -5.73 30.04
C ALA A 187 1.30 -5.57 31.48
N GLN A 188 1.99 -4.71 32.23
CA GLN A 188 1.73 -4.51 33.66
C GLN A 188 0.36 -3.90 33.90
N LEU A 189 -0.44 -4.53 34.77
CA LEU A 189 -1.72 -3.98 35.21
C LEU A 189 -1.65 -3.60 36.70
N GLY A 190 -2.12 -2.39 37.01
CA GLY A 190 -2.53 -1.99 38.36
C GLY A 190 -4.05 -2.07 38.54
N ALA A 191 -4.50 -2.03 39.80
CA ALA A 191 -5.92 -1.86 40.13
C ALA A 191 -6.48 -0.62 39.43
N GLY A 192 -7.66 -0.75 38.80
CA GLY A 192 -8.26 0.30 37.97
C GLY A 192 -8.12 0.08 36.45
N ASN A 193 -7.20 -0.78 35.99
CA ASN A 193 -7.15 -1.18 34.56
C ASN A 193 -8.22 -2.20 34.16
N SER A 194 -8.79 -2.92 35.12
CA SER A 194 -9.82 -3.93 34.90
C SER A 194 -11.00 -3.32 34.14
N GLY A 195 -11.42 -3.98 33.06
CA GLY A 195 -12.45 -3.55 32.13
C GLY A 195 -11.93 -2.74 30.93
N GLY A 196 -10.70 -2.23 30.98
CA GLY A 196 -10.04 -1.56 29.85
C GLY A 196 -9.59 -2.55 28.76
N PRO A 197 -9.26 -2.08 27.56
CA PRO A 197 -8.91 -2.99 26.47
C PRO A 197 -7.44 -3.41 26.49
N LEU A 198 -7.19 -4.64 26.02
CA LEU A 198 -5.88 -5.10 25.56
C LEU A 198 -5.81 -4.89 24.04
N LEU A 199 -4.88 -4.07 23.57
CA LEU A 199 -4.78 -3.65 22.17
C LEU A 199 -3.60 -4.30 21.45
N ASP A 200 -3.75 -4.56 20.16
CA ASP A 200 -2.62 -4.81 19.26
C ASP A 200 -1.96 -3.51 18.80
N THR A 201 -0.88 -3.61 18.01
CA THR A 201 -0.14 -2.45 17.49
C THR A 201 -0.91 -1.56 16.51
N CYS A 202 -2.12 -1.95 16.10
CA CYS A 202 -3.04 -1.16 15.28
C CYS A 202 -4.20 -0.56 16.10
N GLY A 203 -4.13 -0.65 17.44
CA GLY A 203 -5.18 -0.13 18.32
C GLY A 203 -6.47 -0.96 18.31
N ARG A 204 -6.43 -2.21 17.81
CA ARG A 204 -7.60 -3.10 17.79
C ARG A 204 -7.66 -3.91 19.07
N VAL A 205 -8.87 -4.13 19.58
CA VAL A 205 -9.11 -4.87 20.83
C VAL A 205 -8.89 -6.36 20.61
N LEU A 206 -7.96 -6.92 21.38
CA LEU A 206 -7.68 -8.36 21.52
C LEU A 206 -8.41 -8.98 22.71
N GLY A 207 -8.78 -8.19 23.71
CA GLY A 207 -9.47 -8.66 24.91
C GLY A 207 -9.75 -7.55 25.92
N VAL A 208 -10.35 -7.93 27.05
CA VAL A 208 -10.69 -7.02 28.17
C VAL A 208 -9.77 -7.32 29.35
N ASN A 209 -8.91 -6.38 29.73
CA ASN A 209 -8.01 -6.52 30.88
C ASN A 209 -8.83 -6.85 32.13
N SER A 210 -8.41 -7.83 32.94
CA SER A 210 -9.18 -8.26 34.11
C SER A 210 -8.31 -8.38 35.37
N PHE A 211 -7.43 -9.37 35.46
CA PHE A 211 -6.66 -9.65 36.68
C PHE A 211 -5.19 -10.00 36.40
N GLY A 212 -4.37 -9.99 37.46
CA GLY A 212 -2.98 -10.42 37.43
C GLY A 212 -2.71 -11.57 38.39
N THR A 213 -1.54 -12.20 38.26
CA THR A 213 -1.05 -13.15 39.26
C THR A 213 -0.76 -12.42 40.57
N VAL A 214 -1.27 -12.94 41.68
CA VAL A 214 -0.89 -12.48 43.02
C VAL A 214 0.37 -13.25 43.43
N SER A 215 1.47 -12.53 43.64
CA SER A 215 2.71 -13.09 44.18
C SER A 215 2.77 -12.80 45.67
N ASP A 216 2.54 -13.80 46.52
CA ASP A 216 2.51 -13.67 47.99
C ASP A 216 3.82 -13.10 48.56
N ASN A 217 4.94 -13.24 47.83
CA ASN A 217 6.28 -12.88 48.29
C ASN A 217 6.91 -11.72 47.50
N GLY A 218 6.19 -11.13 46.54
CA GLY A 218 6.68 -10.04 45.67
C GLY A 218 7.89 -10.36 44.76
N THR A 219 8.35 -11.61 44.70
CA THR A 219 9.55 -12.03 43.94
C THR A 219 9.25 -12.70 42.61
N ASP A 220 8.00 -13.10 42.36
CA ASP A 220 7.64 -13.83 41.14
C ASP A 220 7.35 -12.87 39.98
N SER A 221 7.63 -13.33 38.75
CA SER A 221 7.30 -12.58 37.54
C SER A 221 5.78 -12.43 37.42
N SER A 222 5.28 -11.19 37.44
CA SER A 222 3.84 -10.92 37.31
C SER A 222 3.37 -11.17 35.88
N PHE A 223 2.38 -12.05 35.73
CA PHE A 223 1.62 -12.20 34.50
C PHE A 223 0.21 -11.65 34.67
N PHE A 224 -0.40 -11.26 33.55
CA PHE A 224 -1.69 -10.61 33.52
C PHE A 224 -2.61 -11.28 32.51
N PHE A 225 -3.90 -11.18 32.77
CA PHE A 225 -4.94 -11.87 32.02
C PHE A 225 -5.96 -10.87 31.50
N ALA A 226 -6.27 -11.00 30.22
CA ALA A 226 -7.40 -10.33 29.57
C ALA A 226 -8.44 -11.37 29.14
N ILE A 227 -9.73 -11.10 29.34
CA ILE A 227 -10.83 -11.89 28.81
C ILE A 227 -10.75 -11.86 27.29
N SER A 228 -10.76 -13.01 26.64
CA SER A 228 -10.48 -13.08 25.21
C SER A 228 -11.71 -12.71 24.35
N MET A 229 -11.45 -12.50 23.06
CA MET A 229 -12.52 -12.32 22.06
C MET A 229 -13.49 -13.50 21.97
N ARG A 230 -13.10 -14.71 22.42
CA ARG A 230 -13.99 -15.89 22.44
C ARG A 230 -15.11 -15.74 23.47
N GLU A 231 -14.90 -14.96 24.53
CA GLU A 231 -15.94 -14.63 25.50
C GLU A 231 -16.65 -13.32 25.14
N LEU A 232 -15.90 -12.31 24.67
CA LEU A 232 -16.44 -10.99 24.39
C LEU A 232 -17.40 -10.98 23.19
N GLN A 233 -17.06 -11.65 22.07
CA GLN A 233 -17.92 -11.60 20.88
C GLN A 233 -19.30 -12.25 21.11
N PRO A 234 -19.42 -13.45 21.71
CA PRO A 234 -20.73 -14.02 22.02
C PRO A 234 -21.54 -13.16 23.00
N PHE A 235 -20.88 -12.54 23.99
CA PHE A 235 -21.52 -11.62 24.93
C PHE A 235 -22.10 -10.38 24.24
N LEU A 236 -21.33 -9.73 23.36
CA LEU A 236 -21.83 -8.59 22.58
C LEU A 236 -22.97 -8.98 21.64
N LYS A 237 -22.84 -10.15 21.00
CA LYS A 237 -23.86 -10.69 20.10
C LYS A 237 -25.17 -10.99 20.83
N SER A 238 -25.12 -11.57 22.03
CA SER A 238 -26.33 -11.85 22.83
C SER A 238 -27.01 -10.58 23.34
N ALA A 239 -26.25 -9.51 23.56
CA ALA A 239 -26.75 -8.18 23.88
C ALA A 239 -27.24 -7.38 22.65
N GLY A 240 -27.15 -7.93 21.43
CA GLY A 240 -27.60 -7.27 20.19
C GLY A 240 -26.67 -6.16 19.67
N VAL A 241 -25.42 -6.12 20.13
CA VAL A 241 -24.41 -5.13 19.69
C VAL A 241 -23.71 -5.65 18.43
N ILE A 242 -23.60 -4.80 17.41
CA ILE A 242 -22.83 -5.05 16.19
C ILE A 242 -21.55 -4.20 16.27
N PRO A 243 -20.43 -4.77 16.78
CA PRO A 243 -19.18 -4.02 16.87
C PRO A 243 -18.47 -3.91 15.52
N HIS A 244 -17.60 -2.92 15.37
CA HIS A 244 -16.68 -2.84 14.25
C HIS A 244 -15.60 -3.93 14.36
N LEU A 245 -15.40 -4.69 13.29
CA LEU A 245 -14.42 -5.78 13.21
C LEU A 245 -13.42 -5.50 12.09
N ALA A 246 -12.11 -5.65 12.36
CA ALA A 246 -11.08 -5.58 11.32
C ALA A 246 -10.12 -6.77 11.40
N SER A 247 -10.07 -7.56 10.33
CA SER A 247 -9.28 -8.81 10.27
C SER A 247 -7.99 -8.70 9.44
N LEU A 248 -7.76 -7.60 8.74
CA LEU A 248 -6.56 -7.41 7.93
C LEU A 248 -5.28 -7.44 8.79
N PRO A 249 -4.13 -7.91 8.27
CA PRO A 249 -2.87 -7.87 9.01
C PRO A 249 -2.51 -6.46 9.46
N CYS A 250 -2.03 -6.33 10.71
CA CYS A 250 -1.55 -5.06 11.21
C CYS A 250 -0.12 -4.81 10.71
N THR A 251 0.00 -4.23 9.51
CA THR A 251 1.28 -3.83 8.90
C THR A 251 1.44 -2.33 9.02
N SER A 252 2.64 -1.85 9.41
CA SER A 252 2.93 -0.43 9.52
C SER A 252 2.95 0.25 8.14
N ILE A 253 2.69 1.56 8.09
CA ILE A 253 2.77 2.33 6.84
C ILE A 253 4.19 2.30 6.27
N ALA A 254 5.21 2.42 7.13
CA ALA A 254 6.61 2.32 6.73
C ALA A 254 6.96 0.96 6.10
N ASP A 255 6.39 -0.14 6.60
CA ASP A 255 6.59 -1.47 6.04
C ASP A 255 5.92 -1.61 4.67
N LEU A 256 4.71 -1.05 4.51
CA LEU A 256 4.04 -0.97 3.22
C LEU A 256 4.84 -0.13 2.21
N ASP A 257 5.41 1.00 2.62
CA ASP A 257 6.26 1.84 1.75
C ASP A 257 7.55 1.14 1.34
N ARG A 258 8.17 0.40 2.25
CA ARG A 258 9.32 -0.45 1.92
C ARG A 258 8.92 -1.54 0.91
N ALA A 259 7.77 -2.17 1.09
CA ALA A 259 7.28 -3.17 0.14
C ALA A 259 6.92 -2.56 -1.23
N ASP A 260 6.31 -1.37 -1.26
CA ASP A 260 5.97 -0.66 -2.50
C ASP A 260 7.21 -0.19 -3.26
N SER A 261 8.22 0.33 -2.56
CA SER A 261 9.49 0.73 -3.17
C SER A 261 10.26 -0.46 -3.74
N GLN A 262 10.26 -1.61 -3.05
CA GLN A 262 10.85 -2.85 -3.55
C GLN A 262 10.14 -3.34 -4.82
N ARG A 263 8.80 -3.43 -4.79
CA ARG A 263 8.01 -3.80 -5.98
C ARG A 263 8.30 -2.90 -7.18
N SER A 264 8.36 -1.60 -6.95
CA SER A 264 8.66 -0.62 -8.01
C SER A 264 10.06 -0.78 -8.58
N ALA A 265 11.06 -1.06 -7.72
CA ALA A 265 12.42 -1.33 -8.16
C ALA A 265 12.52 -2.63 -8.97
N ASP A 266 11.82 -3.69 -8.54
CA ASP A 266 11.77 -4.96 -9.25
C ASP A 266 11.09 -4.82 -10.63
N ASP A 267 10.00 -4.06 -10.71
CA ASP A 267 9.32 -3.75 -11.97
C ASP A 267 10.22 -2.97 -12.93
N GLN A 268 10.94 -1.96 -12.44
CA GLN A 268 11.91 -1.21 -13.24
C GLN A 268 13.06 -2.08 -13.72
N ALA A 269 13.59 -2.96 -12.85
CA ALA A 269 14.62 -3.92 -13.22
C ALA A 269 14.13 -4.90 -14.30
N ARG A 270 12.88 -5.38 -14.20
CA ARG A 270 12.26 -6.24 -15.22
C ARG A 270 12.14 -5.53 -16.56
N VAL A 271 11.60 -4.31 -16.59
CA VAL A 271 11.47 -3.52 -17.82
C VAL A 271 12.83 -3.23 -18.46
N ALA A 272 13.85 -2.89 -17.63
CA ALA A 272 15.21 -2.69 -18.11
C ALA A 272 15.83 -3.97 -18.68
N ALA A 273 15.62 -5.11 -18.02
CA ALA A 273 16.10 -6.41 -18.50
C ALA A 273 15.42 -6.82 -19.82
N GLU A 274 14.11 -6.58 -19.95
CA GLU A 274 13.40 -6.80 -21.21
C GLU A 274 13.91 -5.90 -22.33
N ALA A 275 14.19 -4.62 -22.04
CA ALA A 275 14.76 -3.69 -23.01
C ALA A 275 16.14 -4.16 -23.50
N LEU A 276 17.02 -4.58 -22.58
CA LEU A 276 18.34 -5.14 -22.90
C LEU A 276 18.24 -6.45 -23.70
N ALA A 277 17.27 -7.31 -23.37
CA ALA A 277 17.02 -8.54 -24.12
C ALA A 277 16.54 -8.24 -25.54
N ARG A 278 15.67 -7.23 -25.72
CA ARG A 278 15.22 -6.78 -27.05
C ARG A 278 16.38 -6.23 -27.89
N THR A 279 17.27 -5.43 -27.29
CA THR A 279 18.45 -4.91 -28.02
C THR A 279 19.41 -6.03 -28.41
N ALA A 280 19.72 -6.95 -27.49
CA ALA A 280 20.58 -8.10 -27.78
C ALA A 280 19.98 -9.03 -28.85
N ALA A 281 18.66 -9.26 -28.81
CA ALA A 281 17.97 -10.02 -29.84
C ALA A 281 18.06 -9.34 -31.22
N ARG A 282 17.98 -8.01 -31.27
CA ARG A 282 18.11 -7.22 -32.51
C ARG A 282 19.53 -7.30 -33.08
N GLU A 283 20.56 -7.22 -32.23
CA GLU A 283 21.95 -7.40 -32.63
C GLU A 283 22.19 -8.81 -33.20
N HIS A 284 21.74 -9.86 -32.50
CA HIS A 284 21.83 -11.23 -33.00
C HIS A 284 21.07 -11.45 -34.32
N ALA A 285 19.90 -10.81 -34.49
CA ALA A 285 19.15 -10.87 -35.73
C ALA A 285 19.91 -10.19 -36.89
N PHE A 286 20.56 -9.05 -36.63
CA PHE A 286 21.38 -8.36 -37.61
C PHE A 286 22.60 -9.17 -38.04
N ASP A 287 23.32 -9.78 -37.09
CA ASP A 287 24.47 -10.64 -37.39
C ASP A 287 24.07 -11.84 -38.24
N LYS A 288 22.93 -12.46 -37.92
CA LYS A 288 22.37 -13.56 -38.72
C LYS A 288 22.00 -13.08 -40.12
N ALA A 289 21.31 -11.95 -40.25
CA ALA A 289 20.92 -11.39 -41.54
C ALA A 289 22.14 -11.06 -42.42
N ARG A 290 23.21 -10.55 -41.80
CA ARG A 290 24.50 -10.32 -42.46
C ARG A 290 25.15 -11.62 -42.92
N HIS A 291 25.18 -12.64 -42.08
CA HIS A 291 25.74 -13.95 -42.43
C HIS A 291 24.99 -14.60 -43.59
N ASP A 292 23.65 -14.58 -43.55
CA ASP A 292 22.83 -15.14 -44.62
C ASP A 292 23.04 -14.35 -45.94
N ALA A 293 23.15 -13.01 -45.86
CA ALA A 293 23.44 -12.16 -47.02
C ALA A 293 24.84 -12.43 -47.60
N GLU A 294 25.84 -12.71 -46.75
CA GLU A 294 27.19 -13.09 -47.16
C GLU A 294 27.17 -14.40 -47.96
N LEU A 295 26.48 -15.43 -47.45
CA LEU A 295 26.34 -16.72 -48.13
C LEU A 295 25.67 -16.59 -49.50
N ASP A 296 24.61 -15.79 -49.61
CA ASP A 296 23.90 -15.57 -50.88
C ASP A 296 24.75 -14.82 -51.90
N VAL A 297 25.44 -13.75 -51.48
CA VAL A 297 26.34 -12.99 -52.37
C VAL A 297 27.50 -13.87 -52.83
N LEU A 298 28.08 -14.69 -51.95
CA LEU A 298 29.13 -15.64 -52.31
C LEU A 298 28.62 -16.67 -53.32
N SER A 299 27.44 -17.27 -53.09
CA SER A 299 26.83 -18.23 -54.01
C SER A 299 26.57 -17.63 -55.41
N GLU A 300 26.01 -16.42 -55.48
CA GLU A 300 25.78 -15.73 -56.75
C GLU A 300 27.09 -15.40 -57.49
N ARG A 301 28.13 -15.00 -56.76
CA ARG A 301 29.47 -14.76 -57.32
C ARG A 301 30.10 -16.03 -57.87
N ASP A 302 30.00 -17.13 -57.14
CA ASP A 302 30.51 -18.44 -57.55
C ASP A 302 29.77 -18.98 -58.77
N ASN A 303 28.44 -18.81 -58.84
CA ASN A 303 27.65 -19.16 -60.01
C ASN A 303 28.06 -18.33 -61.24
N GLY A 304 28.27 -17.01 -61.08
CA GLY A 304 28.75 -16.15 -62.15
C GLY A 304 30.17 -16.52 -62.61
N LEU A 305 31.05 -16.89 -61.68
CA LEU A 305 32.40 -17.41 -61.96
C LEU A 305 32.35 -18.71 -62.76
N ALA A 306 31.55 -19.67 -62.31
CA ALA A 306 31.37 -20.96 -62.97
C ALA A 306 30.80 -20.79 -64.38
N LEU A 307 29.79 -19.92 -64.55
CA LEU A 307 29.23 -19.60 -65.86
C LEU A 307 30.26 -18.96 -66.79
N ALA A 308 31.01 -17.96 -66.31
CA ALA A 308 32.07 -17.32 -67.09
C ALA A 308 33.15 -18.33 -67.50
N ALA A 309 33.56 -19.23 -66.59
CA ALA A 309 34.52 -20.29 -66.87
C ALA A 309 33.99 -21.27 -67.92
N LEU A 310 32.75 -21.74 -67.80
CA LEU A 310 32.10 -22.63 -68.77
C LEU A 310 32.01 -21.98 -70.16
N LEU A 311 31.64 -20.70 -70.22
CA LEU A 311 31.57 -19.94 -71.47
C LEU A 311 32.95 -19.75 -72.11
N LEU A 312 34.00 -19.53 -71.31
CA LEU A 312 35.39 -19.47 -71.81
C LEU A 312 35.86 -20.83 -72.35
N VAL A 313 35.54 -21.94 -71.66
CA VAL A 313 35.86 -23.29 -72.16
C VAL A 313 35.12 -23.57 -73.49
N ALA A 314 33.84 -23.22 -73.57
CA ALA A 314 33.07 -23.33 -74.80
C ALA A 314 33.63 -22.43 -75.93
N ALA A 315 34.10 -21.22 -75.58
CA ALA A 315 34.74 -20.30 -76.51
C ALA A 315 36.03 -20.89 -77.10
N ILE A 316 36.86 -21.55 -76.28
CA ILE A 316 38.03 -22.29 -76.76
C ILE A 316 37.60 -23.38 -77.75
N GLY A 317 36.56 -24.16 -77.43
CA GLY A 317 36.01 -25.16 -78.35
C GLY A 317 35.53 -24.58 -79.68
N ALA A 318 34.84 -23.44 -79.65
CA ALA A 318 34.39 -22.71 -80.83
C ALA A 318 35.56 -22.20 -81.69
N ALA A 319 36.62 -21.70 -81.05
CA ALA A 319 37.85 -21.27 -81.71
C ALA A 319 38.54 -22.46 -82.40
N THR A 320 38.66 -23.60 -81.71
CA THR A 320 39.22 -24.83 -82.28
C THR A 320 38.40 -25.33 -83.48
N PHE A 321 37.06 -25.30 -83.38
CA PHE A 321 36.16 -25.67 -84.48
C PHE A 321 36.33 -24.74 -85.70
N ALA A 322 36.38 -23.42 -85.47
CA ALA A 322 36.60 -22.44 -86.53
C ALA A 322 37.95 -22.66 -87.25
N PHE A 323 39.00 -22.98 -86.48
CA PHE A 323 40.33 -23.27 -87.00
C PHE A 323 40.35 -24.53 -87.87
N LEU A 324 39.75 -25.63 -87.40
CA LEU A 324 39.64 -26.89 -88.17
C LEU A 324 38.84 -26.70 -89.47
N GLN A 325 37.73 -25.96 -89.44
CA GLN A 325 36.92 -25.70 -90.65
C GLN A 325 37.64 -24.79 -91.65
N ARG A 326 38.46 -23.85 -91.16
CA ARG A 326 39.32 -23.00 -92.01
C ARG A 326 40.36 -23.84 -92.76
N GLN A 327 40.96 -24.84 -92.12
CA GLN A 327 41.88 -25.78 -92.79
C GLN A 327 41.18 -26.63 -93.86
N ARG A 328 39.89 -26.94 -93.67
CA ARG A 328 39.06 -27.67 -94.65
C ARG A 328 38.50 -26.80 -95.79
N GLY A 329 38.81 -25.50 -95.84
CA GLY A 329 38.33 -24.58 -96.88
C GLY A 329 36.84 -24.22 -96.80
N GLN A 330 36.13 -24.61 -95.73
CA GLN A 330 34.69 -24.35 -95.59
C GLN A 330 34.41 -22.98 -94.96
N VAL A 331 34.35 -21.94 -95.80
CA VAL A 331 34.17 -20.53 -95.39
C VAL A 331 32.94 -20.30 -94.49
N ARG A 332 31.82 -20.99 -94.76
CA ARG A 332 30.60 -20.88 -93.93
C ARG A 332 30.83 -21.39 -92.51
N GLY A 333 31.50 -22.53 -92.34
CA GLY A 333 31.80 -23.11 -91.03
C GLY A 333 32.74 -22.24 -90.19
N THR A 334 33.75 -21.63 -90.82
CA THR A 334 34.64 -20.69 -90.14
C THR A 334 33.91 -19.45 -89.62
N ARG A 335 32.99 -18.87 -90.41
CA ARG A 335 32.20 -17.69 -89.98
C ARG A 335 31.30 -18.00 -88.79
N ILE A 336 30.66 -19.18 -88.78
CA ILE A 336 29.81 -19.64 -87.68
C ILE A 336 30.66 -19.81 -86.41
N GLY A 337 31.82 -20.48 -86.51
CA GLY A 337 32.70 -20.68 -85.35
C GLY A 337 33.27 -19.37 -84.77
N VAL A 338 33.66 -18.42 -85.61
CA VAL A 338 34.10 -17.07 -85.17
C VAL A 338 32.95 -16.28 -84.55
N GLY A 339 31.76 -16.33 -85.13
CA GLY A 339 30.57 -15.70 -84.55
C GLY A 339 30.24 -16.27 -83.16
N LEU A 340 30.27 -17.60 -83.02
CA LEU A 340 30.04 -18.29 -81.75
C LEU A 340 31.10 -17.92 -80.71
N LEU A 341 32.38 -17.86 -81.10
CA LEU A 341 33.48 -17.42 -80.23
C LEU A 341 33.24 -16.02 -79.66
N ILE A 342 32.88 -15.05 -80.50
CA ILE A 342 32.64 -13.67 -80.07
C ILE A 342 31.49 -13.62 -79.06
N VAL A 343 30.38 -14.30 -79.36
CA VAL A 343 29.21 -14.36 -78.47
C VAL A 343 29.56 -14.99 -77.12
N LEU A 344 30.32 -16.10 -77.12
CA LEU A 344 30.71 -16.79 -75.89
C LEU A 344 31.69 -15.97 -75.03
N VAL A 345 32.65 -15.28 -75.65
CA VAL A 345 33.59 -14.38 -74.94
C VAL A 345 32.87 -13.16 -74.36
N LEU A 346 31.97 -12.54 -75.13
CA LEU A 346 31.14 -11.45 -74.63
C LEU A 346 30.22 -11.90 -73.50
N GLY A 347 29.62 -13.09 -73.62
CA GLY A 347 28.82 -13.71 -72.57
C GLY A 347 29.63 -13.97 -71.29
N ALA A 348 30.86 -14.46 -71.41
CA ALA A 348 31.75 -14.66 -70.26
C ALA A 348 32.14 -13.33 -69.59
N GLY A 349 32.44 -12.29 -70.37
CA GLY A 349 32.71 -10.95 -69.86
C GLY A 349 31.51 -10.34 -69.15
N PHE A 350 30.30 -10.53 -69.69
CA PHE A 350 29.05 -10.08 -69.07
C PHE A 350 28.79 -10.82 -67.75
N ALA A 351 28.91 -12.15 -67.73
CA ALA A 351 28.82 -12.95 -66.51
C ALA A 351 29.88 -12.56 -65.46
N TRP A 352 31.06 -12.10 -65.87
CA TRP A 352 32.09 -11.60 -64.96
C TRP A 352 31.73 -10.21 -64.37
N ILE A 353 31.20 -9.30 -65.19
CA ILE A 353 30.93 -7.91 -64.80
C ILE A 353 29.66 -7.80 -63.94
N LEU A 354 28.61 -8.59 -64.22
CA LEU A 354 27.34 -8.50 -63.48
C LEU A 354 27.36 -9.20 -62.12
N ARG A 355 28.47 -9.81 -61.72
CA ARG A 355 28.58 -10.41 -60.38
C ARG A 355 28.43 -9.34 -59.30
N PRO A 356 27.64 -9.60 -58.26
CA PRO A 356 27.42 -8.63 -57.19
C PRO A 356 28.75 -8.28 -56.48
N SER A 357 28.92 -7.01 -56.12
CA SER A 357 30.07 -6.54 -55.33
C SER A 357 29.95 -7.00 -53.87
N LEU A 358 31.07 -7.07 -53.16
CA LEU A 358 31.06 -7.40 -51.72
C LEU A 358 30.37 -6.32 -50.87
N SER A 359 30.25 -5.09 -51.37
CA SER A 359 29.48 -4.04 -50.71
C SER A 359 27.97 -4.31 -50.67
N ALA A 360 27.45 -5.20 -51.54
CA ALA A 360 26.03 -5.57 -51.56
C ALA A 360 25.60 -6.40 -50.34
N ILE A 361 26.54 -6.96 -49.57
CA ILE A 361 26.25 -7.74 -48.35
C ILE A 361 25.58 -6.85 -47.30
N ASP A 362 26.15 -5.67 -47.05
CA ASP A 362 25.63 -4.76 -46.01
C ASP A 362 24.25 -4.18 -46.40
N ASP A 363 24.02 -3.93 -47.69
CA ASP A 363 22.73 -3.44 -48.20
C ASP A 363 21.65 -4.53 -48.09
N ARG A 364 21.96 -5.77 -48.52
CA ARG A 364 21.03 -6.90 -48.39
C ARG A 364 20.74 -7.27 -46.94
N ALA A 365 21.72 -7.14 -46.04
CA ALA A 365 21.53 -7.34 -44.61
C ALA A 365 20.55 -6.32 -44.01
N LYS A 366 20.66 -5.05 -44.42
CA LYS A 366 19.70 -3.99 -44.01
C LYS A 366 18.30 -4.24 -44.56
N ASP A 367 18.18 -4.66 -45.82
CA ASP A 367 16.87 -4.95 -46.43
C ASP A 367 16.15 -6.09 -45.69
N ARG A 368 16.88 -7.16 -45.34
CA ARG A 368 16.34 -8.26 -44.52
C ARG A 368 15.93 -7.83 -43.12
N MET A 369 16.66 -6.89 -42.52
CA MET A 369 16.28 -6.32 -41.23
C MET A 369 15.05 -5.43 -41.33
N ALA A 370 14.91 -4.67 -42.42
CA ALA A 370 13.70 -3.90 -42.69
C ALA A 370 12.47 -4.81 -42.86
N GLU A 371 12.63 -5.98 -43.49
CA GLU A 371 11.56 -7.00 -43.58
C GLU A 371 11.22 -7.60 -42.21
N VAL A 372 12.23 -7.91 -41.38
CA VAL A 372 12.01 -8.41 -40.00
C VAL A 372 11.28 -7.37 -39.16
N ASP A 373 11.68 -6.11 -39.24
CA ASP A 373 11.03 -4.99 -38.55
C ASP A 373 9.60 -4.76 -39.05
N ALA A 374 9.34 -4.95 -40.36
CA ALA A 374 8.00 -4.84 -40.95
C ALA A 374 7.09 -6.04 -40.61
N SER A 375 7.67 -7.21 -40.33
CA SER A 375 6.94 -8.43 -39.94
C SER A 375 6.71 -8.57 -38.42
N GLY A 376 7.44 -7.79 -37.61
CA GLY A 376 7.21 -7.67 -36.18
C GLY A 376 5.93 -6.91 -35.89
N THR A 377 5.18 -7.35 -34.87
CA THR A 377 3.98 -6.65 -34.37
C THR A 377 4.27 -5.16 -34.19
N PRO A 378 3.42 -4.25 -34.70
CA PRO A 378 3.64 -2.81 -34.54
C PRO A 378 3.84 -2.47 -33.07
N ALA A 379 4.84 -1.64 -32.78
CA ALA A 379 4.91 -0.97 -31.50
C ALA A 379 3.57 -0.24 -31.27
N PRO A 380 3.02 -0.21 -30.05
CA PRO A 380 1.82 0.57 -29.79
C PRO A 380 2.12 2.01 -30.17
N ASP A 381 1.33 2.53 -31.11
CA ASP A 381 1.40 3.92 -31.53
C ASP A 381 1.40 4.81 -30.29
N GLY A 382 2.36 5.73 -30.25
CA GLY A 382 2.37 6.80 -29.27
C GLY A 382 1.07 7.57 -29.40
N ASP A 383 0.23 7.44 -28.38
CA ASP A 383 -1.12 7.98 -28.38
C ASP A 383 -1.06 9.50 -28.34
N GLY A 384 -1.05 10.10 -29.53
CA GLY A 384 -1.30 11.51 -29.74
C GLY A 384 -2.79 11.81 -29.58
N SER A 385 -3.29 11.72 -28.35
CA SER A 385 -4.63 12.23 -28.04
C SER A 385 -4.54 13.71 -27.68
N THR A 386 -4.84 14.55 -28.67
CA THR A 386 -5.24 15.94 -28.44
C THR A 386 -6.39 15.99 -27.43
N ALA A 387 -6.24 16.84 -26.41
CA ALA A 387 -7.18 17.02 -25.33
C ALA A 387 -8.51 17.63 -25.83
N ALA A 388 -9.40 16.78 -26.34
CA ALA A 388 -10.83 17.06 -26.33
C ALA A 388 -11.34 16.82 -24.90
N ALA A 389 -12.18 17.72 -24.38
CA ALA A 389 -12.76 17.60 -23.04
C ALA A 389 -13.55 16.29 -22.92
N ALA A 390 -12.89 15.26 -22.38
CA ALA A 390 -13.43 13.91 -22.29
C ALA A 390 -14.67 13.90 -21.39
N ALA A 391 -15.71 13.18 -21.84
CA ALA A 391 -16.89 12.91 -21.05
C ALA A 391 -16.51 12.31 -19.68
N PRO A 392 -17.27 12.57 -18.62
CA PRO A 392 -16.94 12.07 -17.29
C PRO A 392 -16.86 10.53 -17.29
N GLN A 393 -15.72 10.02 -16.83
CA GLN A 393 -15.42 8.59 -16.79
C GLN A 393 -16.07 7.97 -15.56
N LYS A 394 -16.81 6.88 -15.76
CA LYS A 394 -17.36 6.08 -14.66
C LYS A 394 -16.38 4.95 -14.35
N LEU A 395 -15.94 4.88 -13.10
CA LEU A 395 -14.94 3.96 -12.60
C LEU A 395 -15.48 3.23 -11.38
N ILE A 396 -15.02 2.01 -11.19
CA ILE A 396 -15.14 1.26 -9.94
C ILE A 396 -13.73 1.05 -9.38
N CYS A 397 -13.50 1.49 -8.16
CA CYS A 397 -12.20 1.41 -7.49
C CYS A 397 -12.23 0.31 -6.46
N VAL A 398 -11.40 -0.72 -6.67
CA VAL A 398 -11.31 -1.90 -5.82
C VAL A 398 -10.06 -1.78 -4.95
N LEU A 399 -10.21 -2.05 -3.65
CA LEU A 399 -9.12 -1.97 -2.67
C LEU A 399 -8.03 -3.00 -2.99
N ASP A 400 -6.75 -2.61 -2.92
CA ASP A 400 -5.61 -3.52 -2.91
C ASP A 400 -5.20 -3.81 -1.44
N PRO A 401 -5.53 -4.98 -0.88
CA PRO A 401 -5.21 -5.31 0.52
C PRO A 401 -3.72 -5.38 0.80
N GLN A 402 -2.88 -5.66 -0.20
CA GLN A 402 -1.42 -5.77 -0.03
C GLN A 402 -0.71 -4.41 -0.02
N ARG A 403 -1.44 -3.35 -0.37
CA ARG A 403 -0.94 -1.96 -0.36
C ARG A 403 -1.71 -1.08 0.62
N SER A 404 -2.62 -1.69 1.38
CA SER A 404 -3.54 -0.97 2.25
C SER A 404 -3.35 -1.36 3.70
N ARG A 405 -3.42 -0.34 4.57
CA ARG A 405 -3.55 -0.47 6.01
C ARG A 405 -4.93 0.03 6.41
N VAL A 406 -5.71 -0.84 7.04
CA VAL A 406 -7.07 -0.55 7.49
C VAL A 406 -7.22 -0.96 8.95
N THR A 407 -7.70 -0.04 9.78
CA THR A 407 -7.85 -0.21 11.23
C THR A 407 -9.29 -0.01 11.69
N VAL A 408 -10.01 0.97 11.13
CA VAL A 408 -11.39 1.35 11.51
C VAL A 408 -12.35 1.41 10.31
N SER A 409 -11.85 1.56 9.09
CA SER A 409 -12.68 1.71 7.90
C SER A 409 -13.30 0.41 7.43
N ASP A 410 -14.51 0.51 6.87
CA ASP A 410 -15.08 -0.56 6.06
C ASP A 410 -14.36 -0.68 4.70
N ILE A 411 -14.14 -1.92 4.28
CA ILE A 411 -13.51 -2.26 3.00
C ILE A 411 -14.58 -2.49 1.94
N THR A 412 -15.02 -1.43 1.28
CA THR A 412 -16.02 -1.49 0.20
C THR A 412 -15.49 -0.88 -1.08
N ASP A 413 -15.97 -1.38 -2.22
CA ASP A 413 -15.61 -0.82 -3.52
C ASP A 413 -16.17 0.60 -3.67
N VAL A 414 -15.36 1.50 -4.23
CA VAL A 414 -15.71 2.91 -4.34
C VAL A 414 -16.14 3.24 -5.77
N PRO A 415 -17.44 3.52 -6.02
CA PRO A 415 -17.88 4.03 -7.31
C PRO A 415 -17.43 5.49 -7.48
N LEU A 416 -16.74 5.76 -8.59
CA LEU A 416 -16.12 7.05 -8.87
C LEU A 416 -16.49 7.52 -10.28
N GLN A 417 -17.19 8.64 -10.38
CA GLN A 417 -17.38 9.35 -11.65
C GLN A 417 -16.44 10.55 -11.68
N TRP A 418 -15.41 10.50 -12.52
CA TRP A 418 -14.37 11.52 -12.64
C TRP A 418 -14.59 12.43 -13.85
N SER A 419 -14.37 13.73 -13.67
CA SER A 419 -14.31 14.71 -14.76
C SER A 419 -12.92 15.36 -14.81
N ALA A 420 -12.42 15.67 -16.00
CA ALA A 420 -11.07 16.25 -16.19
C ALA A 420 -10.79 17.52 -15.36
N GLY A 421 -11.83 18.31 -15.07
CA GLY A 421 -11.74 19.49 -14.20
C GLY A 421 -11.71 19.20 -12.68
N GLY A 422 -11.56 17.95 -12.26
CA GLY A 422 -11.47 17.58 -10.84
C GLY A 422 -12.81 17.35 -10.13
N CYS A 423 -13.92 17.27 -10.87
CA CYS A 423 -15.21 16.97 -10.27
C CYS A 423 -15.40 15.47 -10.10
N VAL A 424 -15.73 15.05 -8.89
CA VAL A 424 -16.09 13.69 -8.51
C VAL A 424 -17.58 13.57 -8.22
N ASN A 425 -18.21 12.56 -8.83
CA ASN A 425 -19.63 12.20 -8.64
C ASN A 425 -20.62 13.35 -8.87
N GLY A 426 -20.23 14.35 -9.67
CA GLY A 426 -21.04 15.54 -9.97
C GLY A 426 -21.28 16.49 -8.78
N LYS A 427 -20.66 16.22 -7.62
CA LYS A 427 -20.99 16.90 -6.35
C LYS A 427 -19.79 17.56 -5.68
N THR A 428 -18.60 17.03 -5.93
CA THR A 428 -17.44 17.30 -5.11
C THR A 428 -16.28 17.73 -5.98
N GLN A 429 -15.84 18.97 -5.82
CA GLN A 429 -14.62 19.48 -6.45
C GLN A 429 -13.40 19.03 -5.64
N TYR A 430 -12.42 18.45 -6.35
CA TYR A 430 -11.07 18.18 -5.85
C TYR A 430 -10.18 19.41 -6.11
N GLY A 431 -9.26 19.66 -5.20
CA GLY A 431 -8.21 20.67 -5.38
C GLY A 431 -7.04 20.10 -6.17
N LEU A 432 -6.37 20.95 -6.94
CA LEU A 432 -5.16 20.59 -7.69
C LEU A 432 -3.94 21.22 -7.03
N ALA A 433 -2.95 20.42 -6.67
CA ALA A 433 -1.68 20.88 -6.12
C ALA A 433 -0.51 20.13 -6.78
N GLN A 434 0.73 20.37 -6.32
CA GLN A 434 1.92 19.70 -6.89
C GLN A 434 1.88 18.18 -6.73
N ASP A 435 1.23 17.70 -5.67
CA ASP A 435 0.97 16.30 -5.37
C ASP A 435 -0.23 15.72 -6.15
N GLY A 436 -0.82 16.49 -7.06
CA GLY A 436 -1.94 16.09 -7.92
C GLY A 436 -3.32 16.44 -7.34
N TRP A 437 -4.35 15.69 -7.76
CA TRP A 437 -5.73 15.96 -7.36
C TRP A 437 -6.02 15.40 -5.98
N SER A 438 -6.41 16.26 -5.05
CA SER A 438 -6.75 15.83 -3.69
C SER A 438 -7.90 16.60 -3.06
N ARG A 439 -8.56 15.95 -2.11
CA ARG A 439 -9.60 16.55 -1.27
C ARG A 439 -9.37 16.18 0.18
N VAL A 440 -9.46 17.18 1.05
CA VAL A 440 -9.40 17.01 2.49
C VAL A 440 -10.82 17.09 3.06
N LEU A 441 -11.29 16.00 3.65
CA LEU A 441 -12.59 15.90 4.31
C LEU A 441 -12.39 16.04 5.82
N VAL A 442 -12.95 17.10 6.39
CA VAL A 442 -13.02 17.33 7.84
C VAL A 442 -14.50 17.33 8.25
N PRO A 443 -15.03 16.21 8.78
CA PRO A 443 -16.43 16.08 9.21
C PRO A 443 -16.70 16.86 10.52
N ASN A 444 -17.99 17.14 10.77
CA ASN A 444 -18.44 17.80 12.00
C ASN A 444 -18.72 16.81 13.14
N GLY A 445 -19.17 15.59 12.82
CA GLY A 445 -19.65 14.61 13.80
C GLY A 445 -18.69 13.44 14.08
N GLU A 446 -17.51 13.46 13.46
CA GLU A 446 -16.49 12.41 13.61
C GLU A 446 -15.15 13.08 13.89
N ASP A 447 -14.30 12.40 14.65
CA ASP A 447 -12.95 12.87 15.00
C ASP A 447 -11.88 12.25 14.09
N THR A 448 -12.20 12.20 12.79
CA THR A 448 -11.30 11.71 11.75
C THR A 448 -11.15 12.74 10.64
N ILE A 449 -9.96 12.83 10.04
CA ILE A 449 -9.74 13.60 8.82
C ILE A 449 -9.35 12.63 7.72
N ALA A 450 -9.96 12.76 6.55
CA ALA A 450 -9.60 11.95 5.39
C ALA A 450 -8.99 12.83 4.29
N VAL A 451 -7.82 12.42 3.79
CA VAL A 451 -7.20 12.98 2.59
C VAL A 451 -7.39 11.97 1.48
N THR A 452 -8.13 12.35 0.45
CA THR A 452 -8.36 11.50 -0.72
C THR A 452 -7.56 12.04 -1.89
N HIS A 453 -6.83 11.18 -2.57
CA HIS A 453 -6.05 11.47 -3.75
C HIS A 453 -6.54 10.63 -4.92
N PHE A 454 -6.61 11.22 -6.11
CA PHE A 454 -6.93 10.51 -7.33
C PHE A 454 -5.94 10.88 -8.44
N ASP A 455 -5.27 9.86 -8.98
CA ASP A 455 -4.44 9.99 -10.17
C ASP A 455 -5.22 9.45 -11.38
N PRO A 456 -5.71 10.33 -12.28
CA PRO A 456 -6.45 9.90 -13.45
C PRO A 456 -5.59 9.16 -14.49
N ALA A 457 -4.27 9.41 -14.54
CA ALA A 457 -3.38 8.74 -15.49
C ALA A 457 -3.04 7.32 -15.02
N ALA A 458 -2.80 7.16 -13.73
CA ALA A 458 -2.52 5.85 -13.13
C ALA A 458 -3.79 5.05 -12.76
N HIS A 459 -4.98 5.65 -12.88
CA HIS A 459 -6.24 5.12 -12.33
C HIS A 459 -6.10 4.66 -10.87
N SER A 460 -5.37 5.43 -10.07
CA SER A 460 -5.08 5.14 -8.67
C SER A 460 -5.89 6.05 -7.77
N TYR A 461 -6.60 5.46 -6.82
CA TYR A 461 -7.35 6.20 -5.81
C TYR A 461 -6.79 5.84 -4.43
N THR A 462 -6.38 6.83 -3.65
CA THR A 462 -5.81 6.62 -2.32
C THR A 462 -6.61 7.42 -1.30
N VAL A 463 -6.94 6.79 -0.18
CA VAL A 463 -7.59 7.42 0.97
C VAL A 463 -6.69 7.25 2.18
N GLU A 464 -6.20 8.36 2.71
CA GLU A 464 -5.46 8.41 3.97
C GLU A 464 -6.38 8.94 5.05
N ARG A 465 -6.45 8.24 6.19
CA ARG A 465 -7.27 8.66 7.33
C ARG A 465 -6.41 8.89 8.56
N PHE A 466 -6.67 10.01 9.20
CA PHE A 466 -6.01 10.46 10.41
C PHE A 466 -7.04 10.47 11.53
N LEU A 467 -6.78 9.68 12.57
CA LEU A 467 -7.60 9.64 13.77
C LEU A 467 -7.08 10.73 14.71
N MET A 468 -7.82 11.82 14.82
CA MET A 468 -7.35 13.05 15.46
C MET A 468 -7.90 13.20 16.90
N GLY A 469 -7.16 13.93 17.75
CA GLY A 469 -7.66 14.34 19.07
C GLY A 469 -8.68 15.49 18.95
N ILE A 470 -9.49 15.70 19.99
CA ILE A 470 -10.57 16.71 19.96
C ILE A 470 -10.06 18.13 19.67
N ASP A 471 -8.93 18.53 20.26
CA ASP A 471 -8.35 19.86 20.09
C ASP A 471 -7.83 20.08 18.66
N ASP A 472 -7.13 19.09 18.11
CA ASP A 472 -6.64 19.16 16.73
C ASP A 472 -7.79 19.11 15.72
N MET A 473 -8.85 18.34 16.00
CA MET A 473 -10.08 18.38 15.20
C MET A 473 -10.75 19.75 15.23
N ASN A 474 -10.82 20.40 16.40
CA ASN A 474 -11.39 21.74 16.52
C ASN A 474 -10.58 22.76 15.72
N ARG A 475 -9.25 22.68 15.77
CA ARG A 475 -8.35 23.50 14.93
C ARG A 475 -8.57 23.23 13.45
N ALA A 476 -8.66 21.96 13.03
CA ALA A 476 -8.90 21.59 11.63
C ALA A 476 -10.27 22.05 11.13
N ARG A 477 -11.33 21.95 11.97
CA ARG A 477 -12.68 22.45 11.67
C ARG A 477 -12.67 23.98 11.53
N ALA A 478 -11.91 24.68 12.37
CA ALA A 478 -11.72 26.12 12.27
C ALA A 478 -11.02 26.51 10.96
N GLU A 479 -9.96 25.81 10.54
CA GLU A 479 -9.33 26.03 9.23
C GLU A 479 -10.28 25.72 8.06
N ARG A 480 -11.00 24.60 8.12
CA ARG A 480 -12.01 24.23 7.11
C ARG A 480 -13.07 25.32 6.94
N SER A 481 -13.49 25.97 8.03
CA SER A 481 -14.51 27.03 7.98
C SER A 481 -14.10 28.24 7.14
N LYS A 482 -12.79 28.44 6.91
CA LYS A 482 -12.23 29.54 6.11
C LYS A 482 -12.18 29.21 4.62
N ILE A 483 -12.38 27.95 4.23
CA ILE A 483 -12.25 27.48 2.85
C ILE A 483 -13.61 27.58 2.14
N ALA A 484 -13.64 28.30 1.03
CA ALA A 484 -14.78 28.28 0.11
C ALA A 484 -14.63 27.10 -0.86
N PHE A 485 -15.59 26.16 -0.83
CA PHE A 485 -15.60 25.03 -1.76
C PHE A 485 -16.37 25.40 -3.04
N PRO A 486 -15.70 25.50 -4.20
CA PRO A 486 -16.36 25.81 -5.46
C PRO A 486 -17.26 24.64 -5.92
N PRO A 487 -18.32 24.93 -6.70
CA PRO A 487 -19.12 23.89 -7.33
C PRO A 487 -18.32 23.13 -8.39
N CYS A 488 -18.81 21.96 -8.78
CA CYS A 488 -18.25 21.21 -9.90
C CYS A 488 -18.28 22.02 -11.22
N GLY A 489 -17.23 21.86 -12.04
CA GLY A 489 -17.08 22.60 -13.30
C GLY A 489 -16.35 23.94 -13.13
N ALA A 490 -15.74 24.17 -11.97
CA ALA A 490 -14.85 25.29 -11.73
C ALA A 490 -13.63 25.26 -12.69
N SER A 491 -13.06 26.43 -12.99
CA SER A 491 -11.83 26.52 -13.77
C SER A 491 -10.66 25.84 -13.04
N GLU A 492 -9.64 25.44 -13.79
CA GLU A 492 -8.43 24.86 -13.21
C GLU A 492 -7.79 25.79 -12.17
N ASP A 493 -7.83 27.10 -12.39
CA ASP A 493 -7.32 28.08 -11.42
C ASP A 493 -8.06 28.03 -10.07
N LEU A 494 -9.39 27.85 -10.08
CA LEU A 494 -10.17 27.66 -8.86
C LEU A 494 -9.85 26.33 -8.17
N ALA A 495 -9.60 25.27 -8.95
CA ALA A 495 -9.12 24.01 -8.40
C ALA A 495 -7.75 24.16 -7.73
N ARG A 496 -6.83 24.94 -8.31
CA ARG A 496 -5.51 25.24 -7.71
C ARG A 496 -5.62 26.11 -6.46
N GLN A 497 -6.55 27.06 -6.44
CA GLN A 497 -6.86 27.86 -5.25
C GLN A 497 -7.40 26.99 -4.13
N LEU A 498 -8.33 26.06 -4.43
CA LEU A 498 -8.82 25.09 -3.45
C LEU A 498 -7.68 24.18 -2.94
N GLY A 499 -6.82 23.69 -3.84
CA GLY A 499 -5.64 22.91 -3.47
C GLY A 499 -4.75 23.64 -2.45
N SER A 500 -4.45 24.90 -2.73
CA SER A 500 -3.69 25.79 -1.84
C SER A 500 -4.41 26.05 -0.51
N ALA A 501 -5.73 26.29 -0.54
CA ALA A 501 -6.52 26.58 0.65
C ALA A 501 -6.58 25.39 1.62
N GLN A 502 -6.58 24.16 1.10
CA GLN A 502 -6.55 22.94 1.92
C GLN A 502 -5.19 22.69 2.59
N ALA A 503 -4.11 23.38 2.17
CA ALA A 503 -2.77 23.16 2.71
C ALA A 503 -2.68 23.46 4.21
N ALA A 504 -3.41 24.47 4.71
CA ALA A 504 -3.45 24.81 6.14
C ALA A 504 -4.01 23.66 7.00
N ILE A 505 -4.97 22.89 6.48
CA ILE A 505 -5.47 21.69 7.17
C ILE A 505 -4.41 20.59 7.11
N LYS A 506 -3.78 20.37 5.95
CA LYS A 506 -2.74 19.35 5.78
C LYS A 506 -1.56 19.55 6.76
N THR A 507 -1.20 20.79 7.10
CA THR A 507 -0.13 21.07 8.08
C THR A 507 -0.48 20.72 9.53
N LEU A 508 -1.76 20.53 9.83
CA LEU A 508 -2.22 20.09 11.15
C LEU A 508 -2.22 18.57 11.29
N LEU A 509 -2.05 17.84 10.19
CA LEU A 509 -2.09 16.38 10.19
C LEU A 509 -0.79 15.81 10.76
N PRO A 510 -0.87 14.69 11.50
CA PRO A 510 0.31 13.88 11.82
C PRO A 510 1.10 13.50 10.56
N ALA A 511 2.39 13.22 10.73
CA ALA A 511 3.27 12.86 9.62
C ALA A 511 2.86 11.56 8.93
N GLU A 512 2.33 10.59 9.69
CA GLU A 512 1.85 9.31 9.17
C GLU A 512 0.35 9.16 9.43
N PRO A 513 -0.42 8.65 8.45
CA PRO A 513 -1.83 8.35 8.65
C PRO A 513 -2.02 7.05 9.43
N ASN A 514 -3.11 6.96 10.18
CA ASN A 514 -3.52 5.72 10.85
C ASN A 514 -4.00 4.66 9.85
N GLU A 515 -4.63 5.09 8.75
CA GLU A 515 -5.06 4.23 7.66
C GLU A 515 -4.60 4.77 6.32
N ARG A 516 -4.23 3.85 5.43
CA ARG A 516 -3.98 4.16 4.03
C ARG A 516 -4.62 3.08 3.19
N MET A 517 -5.69 3.43 2.51
CA MET A 517 -6.40 2.53 1.60
C MET A 517 -6.03 2.91 0.18
N ARG A 518 -5.37 1.99 -0.54
CA ARG A 518 -5.05 2.15 -1.96
C ARG A 518 -6.01 1.31 -2.79
N TYR A 519 -6.57 1.92 -3.81
CA TYR A 519 -7.53 1.30 -4.72
C TYR A 519 -7.00 1.40 -6.15
N THR A 520 -7.27 0.36 -6.92
CA THR A 520 -7.09 0.36 -8.37
C THR A 520 -8.44 0.56 -9.03
N CYS A 521 -8.56 1.61 -9.84
CA CYS A 521 -9.80 1.96 -10.53
C CYS A 521 -9.83 1.37 -11.94
N GLN A 522 -11.00 0.87 -12.35
CA GLN A 522 -11.23 0.37 -13.69
C GLN A 522 -12.56 0.94 -14.23
N PRO A 523 -12.73 1.06 -15.56
CA PRO A 523 -14.00 1.45 -16.15
C PRO A 523 -15.15 0.60 -15.61
N ALA A 524 -16.18 1.25 -15.08
CA ALA A 524 -17.40 0.58 -14.64
C ALA A 524 -18.11 0.00 -15.87
N ARG A 525 -18.43 -1.30 -15.84
CA ARG A 525 -19.12 -2.01 -16.92
C ARG A 525 -20.59 -1.62 -17.02
#